data_AF-A0A6I1KEB3-F1
#
_entry.id   AF-A0A6I1KEB3-F1
#
_cell.length_a   1.000
_cell.length_b   1.000
_cell.length_c   1.000
_cell.angle_alpha   90.00
_cell.angle_beta   90.00
_cell.angle_gamma   90.00
#
_symmetry.space_group_name_H-M   'P 1'
#
loop_
_entity.id
_entity.type
_entity.pdbx_description
1 polymer ?
#
loop_
_entity_poly.entity_id
_entity_poly.type
_entity_poly.pdbx_seq_one_letter_code
_entity_poly.pdbx_strand_id
1 'polypeptide(L)'
;MTISNVKHIPVIAGARRASAITGMAPEDLTRQQQELTTSPPDPEVAEKPVRRRFTAKYKLDILNQADSCTKPGSLAALLRREGLYASNLNT
;
A
#
# COMPACT_ATOMS: atom_id res chain seq x y z
N MET A 1 7.85 -28.02 -7.03
CA MET A 1 8.91 -27.01 -6.91
C MET A 1 8.81 -26.41 -5.52
N THR A 2 9.58 -26.96 -4.57
CA THR A 2 9.50 -26.63 -3.15
C THR A 2 10.57 -25.59 -2.84
N ILE A 3 10.18 -24.43 -2.31
CA ILE A 3 11.13 -23.36 -1.97
C ILE A 3 11.63 -23.65 -0.56
N SER A 4 12.85 -24.18 -0.45
CA SER A 4 13.48 -24.46 0.84
C SER A 4 13.87 -23.17 1.54
N ASN A 5 13.28 -22.99 2.71
CA ASN A 5 13.40 -21.87 3.64
C ASN A 5 14.77 -21.89 4.34
N VAL A 6 15.72 -21.06 3.90
CA VAL A 6 17.01 -20.87 4.59
C VAL A 6 16.87 -19.74 5.62
N LYS A 7 16.66 -20.14 6.87
CA LYS A 7 16.81 -19.26 8.03
C LYS A 7 18.27 -19.25 8.49
N HIS A 8 18.68 -18.06 8.92
CA HIS A 8 19.62 -17.78 9.99
C HIS A 8 21.10 -17.56 9.64
N ILE A 9 21.46 -16.28 9.51
CA ILE A 9 22.84 -15.78 9.65
C ILE A 9 23.12 -15.59 11.15
N PRO A 10 24.16 -16.20 11.74
CA PRO A 10 24.53 -15.91 13.12
C PRO A 10 25.23 -14.55 13.18
N VAL A 11 24.69 -13.61 13.97
CA VAL A 11 25.40 -12.38 14.33
C VAL A 11 26.39 -12.72 15.43
N ILE A 12 27.67 -12.45 15.16
CA ILE A 12 28.81 -12.66 16.04
C ILE A 12 28.74 -11.68 17.21
N ALA A 13 28.84 -12.20 18.43
CA ALA A 13 28.86 -11.45 19.68
C ALA A 13 30.06 -10.50 19.74
N GLY A 14 29.80 -9.20 19.64
CA GLY A 14 30.79 -8.14 19.77
C GLY A 14 30.62 -7.36 21.07
N ALA A 15 31.70 -7.30 21.85
CA ALA A 15 32.05 -6.28 22.84
C ALA A 15 31.18 -6.13 24.11
N ARG A 16 31.69 -6.70 25.21
CA ARG A 16 31.37 -6.28 26.58
C ARG A 16 32.13 -4.99 26.92
N ARG A 17 31.46 -3.97 27.46
CA ARG A 17 31.92 -2.85 28.32
C ARG A 17 30.70 -1.94 28.58
N ALA A 18 30.38 -1.35 29.73
CA ALA A 18 30.96 -1.33 31.08
C ALA A 18 29.86 -0.90 32.09
N SER A 19 30.05 -1.28 33.36
CA SER A 19 29.66 -0.67 34.63
C SER A 19 28.37 0.17 34.79
N ALA A 20 27.61 -0.21 35.81
CA ALA A 20 26.44 0.50 36.34
C ALA A 20 26.74 1.97 36.71
N ILE A 21 25.90 2.89 36.22
CA ILE A 21 25.72 4.21 36.80
C ILE A 21 24.55 4.15 37.79
N THR A 22 24.86 3.94 39.07
CA THR A 22 23.94 4.21 40.17
C THR A 22 24.05 5.70 40.51
N GLY A 23 22.95 6.44 40.39
CA GLY A 23 22.83 7.81 40.91
C GLY A 23 22.10 8.78 39.99
N MET A 24 20.79 8.62 39.82
CA MET A 24 19.91 9.72 39.37
C MET A 24 18.68 9.77 40.29
N ALA A 25 18.45 10.93 40.90
CA ALA A 25 17.34 11.22 41.80
C ALA A 25 15.98 11.21 41.05
N PRO A 26 14.85 10.92 41.73
CA PRO A 26 13.59 10.61 41.08
C PRO A 26 12.65 11.84 40.90
N GLU A 27 13.18 13.02 40.57
CA GLU A 27 12.39 14.28 40.60
C GLU A 27 12.27 15.00 39.23
N ASP A 28 12.64 14.37 38.12
CA ASP A 28 12.52 14.97 36.77
C ASP A 28 11.69 14.14 35.77
N LEU A 29 10.90 13.16 36.26
CA LEU A 29 10.05 12.32 35.40
C LEU A 29 8.78 13.05 34.91
N THR A 30 8.45 14.21 35.47
CA THR A 30 7.20 14.94 35.20
C THR A 30 7.26 15.88 34.00
N ARG A 31 8.45 16.25 33.49
CA ARG A 31 8.56 17.09 32.27
C ARG A 31 8.55 16.31 30.96
N GLN A 32 8.90 15.03 30.97
CA GLN A 32 9.02 14.23 29.74
C GLN A 32 7.69 13.63 29.25
N GLN A 33 6.62 13.72 30.02
CA GLN A 33 5.34 13.07 29.67
C GLN A 33 4.42 13.93 28.81
N GLN A 34 4.74 15.21 28.59
CA GLN A 34 3.85 16.15 27.89
C GLN A 34 4.10 16.27 26.37
N GLU A 35 5.11 15.58 25.84
CA GLU A 35 5.52 15.66 24.43
C GLU A 35 5.13 14.40 23.61
N LEU A 36 4.29 13.52 24.17
CA LEU A 36 3.97 12.18 23.63
C LEU A 36 2.63 12.06 22.88
N THR A 37 1.88 13.15 22.68
CA THR A 37 0.52 13.05 22.10
C THR A 37 0.27 13.83 20.81
N THR A 38 1.28 14.47 20.22
CA THR A 38 1.13 15.02 18.86
C THR A 38 1.50 13.92 17.86
N SER A 39 0.56 13.01 17.58
CA SER A 39 0.66 12.20 16.37
C SER A 39 0.61 13.16 15.17
N PRO A 40 1.52 13.04 14.18
CA PRO A 40 1.46 13.87 13.00
C PRO A 40 0.08 13.71 12.34
N PRO A 41 -0.45 14.77 11.70
CA PRO A 41 -1.71 14.68 10.99
C PRO A 41 -1.62 13.55 9.95
N ASP A 42 -2.76 12.88 9.74
CA ASP A 42 -2.85 11.78 8.78
C ASP A 42 -2.34 12.26 7.41
N PRO A 43 -1.35 11.60 6.79
CA PRO A 43 -0.83 12.01 5.49
C PRO A 43 -1.95 12.05 4.44
N GLU A 44 -1.97 13.12 3.64
CA GLU A 44 -2.93 13.28 2.52
C GLU A 44 -2.82 12.12 1.50
N VAL A 45 -1.67 11.46 1.44
CA VAL A 45 -1.39 10.33 0.56
C VAL A 45 -1.38 9.03 1.37
N ALA A 46 -2.29 8.12 1.02
CA ALA A 46 -2.32 6.78 1.60
C ALA A 46 -0.98 6.05 1.36
N GLU A 47 -0.50 5.36 2.39
CA GLU A 47 0.76 4.59 2.36
C GLU A 47 0.78 3.51 1.25
N LYS A 48 -0.39 3.00 0.85
CA LYS A 48 -0.54 1.94 -0.16
C LYS A 48 -1.46 2.36 -1.32
N PRO A 49 -1.01 2.22 -2.58
CA PRO A 49 -1.85 2.53 -3.73
C PRO A 49 -2.91 1.45 -3.94
N VAL A 50 -4.18 1.86 -4.04
CA VAL A 50 -5.28 0.97 -4.40
C VAL A 50 -5.40 0.90 -5.91
N ARG A 51 -5.21 -0.31 -6.47
CA ARG A 51 -5.39 -0.55 -7.90
C ARG A 51 -6.83 -0.98 -8.19
N ARG A 52 -7.41 -0.44 -9.26
CA ARG A 52 -8.74 -0.84 -9.75
C ARG A 52 -8.78 -2.33 -10.09
N ARG A 53 -9.88 -3.00 -9.72
CA ARG A 53 -10.16 -4.40 -10.07
C ARG A 53 -11.36 -4.48 -10.99
N PHE A 54 -11.18 -5.09 -12.14
CA PHE A 54 -12.26 -5.36 -13.08
C PHE A 54 -12.92 -6.70 -12.73
N THR A 55 -14.09 -6.63 -12.14
CA THR A 55 -14.91 -7.81 -11.81
C THR A 55 -15.43 -8.46 -13.10
N ALA A 56 -15.80 -9.74 -13.04
CA ALA A 56 -16.39 -10.43 -14.18
C ALA A 56 -17.67 -9.74 -14.67
N LYS A 57 -18.52 -9.31 -13.73
CA LYS A 57 -19.73 -8.52 -14.03
C LYS A 57 -19.39 -7.24 -14.79
N TYR A 58 -18.44 -6.45 -14.30
CA TYR A 58 -18.03 -5.21 -14.98
C TYR A 58 -17.56 -5.47 -16.41
N LYS A 59 -16.75 -6.51 -16.63
CA LYS A 59 -16.28 -6.86 -17.97
C LYS A 59 -17.45 -7.22 -18.90
N LEU A 60 -18.40 -8.03 -18.44
CA LEU A 60 -19.59 -8.38 -19.22
C LEU A 60 -20.44 -7.14 -19.56
N ASP A 61 -20.66 -6.26 -18.59
CA ASP A 61 -21.42 -5.02 -18.79
C ASP A 61 -20.75 -4.11 -19.85
N ILE A 62 -19.41 -4.07 -19.88
CA ILE A 62 -18.65 -3.33 -20.90
C ILE A 62 -18.75 -3.99 -22.27
N LEU A 63 -18.66 -5.32 -22.36
CA LEU A 63 -18.80 -6.03 -23.63
C LEU A 63 -20.19 -5.83 -24.22
N ASN A 64 -21.24 -5.96 -23.43
CA ASN A 64 -22.62 -5.70 -23.88
C ASN A 64 -22.80 -4.27 -24.40
N GLN A 65 -22.21 -3.28 -23.73
CA GLN A 65 -22.25 -1.89 -24.19
C GLN A 65 -21.45 -1.71 -25.49
N ALA A 66 -20.28 -2.34 -25.61
CA ALA A 66 -19.47 -2.29 -26.82
C ALA A 66 -20.22 -2.89 -28.01
N ASP A 67 -20.90 -4.02 -27.82
CA ASP A 67 -21.74 -4.66 -28.85
C ASP A 67 -22.92 -3.78 -29.27
N SER A 68 -23.48 -2.99 -28.34
CA SER A 68 -24.56 -2.04 -28.63
C SER A 68 -24.12 -0.77 -29.39
N CYS A 69 -22.81 -0.51 -29.49
CA CYS A 69 -22.26 0.69 -30.11
C CYS A 69 -22.31 0.61 -31.64
N THR A 70 -23.36 1.17 -32.26
CA THR A 70 -23.56 1.15 -33.73
C THR A 70 -23.08 2.40 -34.45
N LYS A 71 -22.98 3.53 -33.75
CA LYS A 71 -22.60 4.81 -34.35
C LYS A 71 -21.08 4.97 -34.46
N PRO A 72 -20.55 5.63 -35.50
CA PRO A 72 -19.13 5.90 -35.60
C PRO A 72 -18.65 6.68 -34.37
N GLY A 73 -17.56 6.24 -33.75
CA GLY A 73 -16.98 6.86 -32.57
C GLY A 73 -17.67 6.54 -31.24
N SER A 74 -18.84 5.89 -31.22
CA SER A 74 -19.56 5.56 -29.97
C SER A 74 -18.77 4.60 -29.08
N LEU A 75 -18.15 3.57 -29.67
CA LEU A 75 -17.24 2.66 -28.97
C LEU A 75 -16.06 3.41 -28.32
N ALA A 76 -15.46 4.33 -29.07
CA ALA A 76 -14.31 5.08 -28.59
C ALA A 76 -14.71 6.10 -27.49
N ALA A 77 -15.93 6.63 -27.53
CA ALA A 77 -16.46 7.48 -26.47
C ALA A 77 -16.72 6.67 -25.18
N LEU A 78 -17.30 5.47 -25.31
CA LEU A 78 -17.47 4.52 -24.21
C LEU A 78 -16.13 4.21 -23.53
N LEU A 79 -15.13 3.79 -24.31
CA LEU A 79 -13.81 3.41 -23.78
C LEU A 79 -13.12 4.55 -23.03
N ARG A 80 -13.20 5.79 -23.55
CA ARG A 80 -12.62 6.97 -22.87
C ARG A 80 -13.31 7.29 -21.55
N ARG A 81 -14.65 7.19 -21.50
CA ARG A 81 -15.43 7.38 -20.26
C ARG A 81 -15.03 6.37 -19.19
N GLU A 82 -14.78 5.13 -19.60
CA GLU A 82 -14.45 4.03 -18.70
C GLU A 82 -12.94 3.95 -18.35
N GLY A 83 -12.09 4.72 -19.03
CA GLY A 83 -10.63 4.66 -18.90
C GLY A 83 -10.03 3.37 -19.46
N LEU A 84 -10.61 2.84 -20.53
CA LEU A 84 -10.21 1.58 -21.17
C LEU A 84 -9.55 1.85 -22.54
N TYR A 85 -8.68 0.94 -22.96
CA TYR A 85 -8.09 0.88 -24.30
C TYR A 85 -8.70 -0.25 -25.11
N ALA A 86 -8.61 -0.17 -26.44
CA ALA A 86 -9.10 -1.23 -27.32
C ALA A 86 -8.45 -2.60 -27.04
N SER A 87 -7.18 -2.62 -26.64
CA SER A 87 -6.48 -3.85 -26.22
C SER A 87 -7.11 -4.55 -25.03
N ASN A 88 -7.88 -3.85 -24.19
CA ASN A 88 -8.59 -4.45 -23.05
C ASN A 88 -9.80 -5.29 -23.48
N LEU A 89 -10.30 -5.10 -24.71
CA LEU A 89 -11.40 -5.89 -25.29
C LEU A 89 -10.89 -7.10 -26.08
N ASN A 90 -9.58 -7.21 -26.29
CA ASN A 90 -8.99 -8.32 -26.99
C ASN A 90 -8.90 -9.50 -26.01
N THR A 91 -9.72 -10.54 -26.22
CA THR A 91 -9.75 -11.76 -25.42
C THR A 91 -8.88 -12.85 -26.00
#